data_AF-A0A2V6RKW2-F1
#
_entry.id   AF-A0A2V6RKW2-F1
#
_cell.length_a   1.000
_cell.length_b   1.000
_cell.length_c   1.000
_cell.angle_alpha   90.00
_cell.angle_beta   90.00
_cell.angle_gamma   90.00
#
_symmetry.space_group_name_H-M   'P 1'
#
loop_
_entity.id
_entity.type
_entity.pdbx_description
1 polymer ?
#
loop_
_entity_poly.entity_id
_entity_poly.type
_entity_poly.pdbx_seq_one_letter_code
_entity_poly.pdbx_strand_id
1 'polypeptide(L)'
;MSLAPRLAGARVKRVEDPRFLRGGGTYLDDLRIPGLLHAAFARSAHGHAELRHVEVGLARAAPGVVAVLTAPDLAEWVSPLAPRLEG
;
A
#
# COMPACT_ATOMS: atom_id res chain seq x y z
N MET A 1 15.98 -28.78 37.96
CA MET A 1 15.67 -28.87 36.51
C MET A 1 15.57 -27.45 35.98
N SER A 2 16.52 -27.02 35.15
CA SER A 2 16.55 -25.66 34.59
C SER A 2 15.50 -25.51 33.50
N LEU A 3 14.68 -24.46 33.61
CA LEU A 3 13.55 -24.10 32.75
C LEU A 3 13.92 -23.06 31.68
N ALA A 4 15.20 -22.89 31.35
CA ALA A 4 15.57 -22.03 30.23
C ALA A 4 15.09 -22.68 28.92
N PRO A 5 14.24 -22.01 28.11
CA PRO A 5 13.82 -22.59 26.83
C PRO A 5 15.07 -22.80 25.98
N ARG A 6 15.21 -24.00 25.41
CA ARG A 6 16.40 -24.56 24.71
C ARG A 6 17.01 -23.68 23.60
N LEU A 7 16.43 -22.52 23.33
CA LEU A 7 16.73 -21.62 22.22
C LEU A 7 17.04 -20.18 22.67
N ALA A 8 16.75 -19.81 23.93
CA ALA A 8 17.05 -18.46 24.43
C ALA A 8 18.57 -18.27 24.60
N GLY A 9 19.13 -17.27 23.90
CA GLY A 9 20.57 -16.99 23.88
C GLY A 9 21.40 -17.86 22.93
N ALA A 10 20.78 -18.83 22.24
CA ALA A 10 21.47 -19.69 21.28
C ALA A 10 21.55 -19.05 19.89
N ARG A 11 22.65 -19.28 19.16
CA ARG A 11 22.74 -18.97 17.73
C ARG A 11 21.97 -20.04 16.94
N VAL A 12 20.71 -19.77 16.62
CA VAL A 12 19.84 -20.67 15.87
C VAL A 12 19.66 -20.17 14.44
N LYS A 13 19.65 -21.07 13.46
CA LYS A 13 19.33 -20.72 12.07
C LYS A 13 17.87 -20.28 11.98
N ARG A 14 17.59 -19.27 11.16
CA ARG A 14 16.24 -18.76 10.98
C ARG A 14 15.39 -19.76 10.19
N VAL A 15 14.12 -19.89 10.55
CA VAL A 15 13.20 -20.86 9.95
C VAL A 15 12.76 -20.42 8.55
N GLU A 16 12.73 -19.12 8.33
CA GLU A 16 12.28 -18.48 7.09
C GLU A 16 13.36 -18.44 5.98
N ASP A 17 14.64 -18.63 6.32
CA ASP A 17 15.76 -18.53 5.36
C ASP A 17 15.57 -19.42 4.13
N PRO A 18 15.18 -20.71 4.22
CA PRO A 18 15.08 -21.58 3.06
C PRO A 18 14.10 -21.09 1.99
N ARG A 19 12.96 -20.49 2.39
CA ARG A 19 11.98 -19.97 1.42
C ARG A 19 12.45 -18.65 0.81
N PHE A 20 13.03 -17.75 1.59
CA PHE A 20 13.46 -16.45 1.08
C PHE A 20 14.70 -16.55 0.19
N LEU A 21 15.67 -17.39 0.55
CA LEU A 21 16.91 -17.56 -0.22
C LEU A 21 16.70 -18.28 -1.56
N ARG A 22 15.52 -18.89 -1.78
CA ARG A 22 15.20 -19.65 -3.00
C ARG A 22 14.10 -18.99 -3.85
N GLY A 23 13.71 -17.76 -3.53
CA GLY A 23 12.60 -17.09 -4.23
C GLY A 23 11.21 -17.69 -3.95
N GLY A 24 11.09 -18.51 -2.90
CA GLY A 24 9.81 -19.03 -2.41
C GLY A 24 9.14 -18.14 -1.35
N GLY A 25 9.62 -16.91 -1.18
CA GLY A 25 8.88 -15.88 -0.46
C GLY A 25 7.68 -15.44 -1.29
N THR A 26 6.58 -15.08 -0.62
CA THR A 26 5.43 -14.45 -1.26
C THR A 26 5.21 -13.11 -0.59
N TYR A 27 5.27 -12.06 -1.39
CA TYR A 27 5.01 -10.68 -1.02
C TYR A 27 3.72 -10.21 -1.70
N LEU A 28 3.26 -8.99 -1.39
CA LEU A 28 1.99 -8.48 -1.91
C LEU A 28 1.94 -8.44 -3.44
N ASP A 29 3.07 -8.13 -4.09
CA ASP A 29 3.16 -8.03 -5.56
C ASP A 29 3.26 -9.41 -6.26
N ASP A 30 3.53 -10.47 -5.49
CA ASP A 30 3.54 -11.85 -6.00
C ASP A 30 2.13 -12.45 -6.06
N LEU A 31 1.15 -11.80 -5.42
CA LEU A 31 -0.21 -12.30 -5.40
C LEU A 31 -0.81 -12.30 -6.81
N ARG A 32 -1.51 -13.40 -7.13
CA ARG A 32 -2.23 -13.59 -8.39
C ARG A 32 -3.67 -13.90 -8.05
N ILE A 33 -4.52 -12.87 -8.04
CA ILE A 33 -5.93 -12.96 -7.69
C ILE A 33 -6.75 -12.78 -8.98
N PRO A 34 -7.71 -13.67 -9.31
CA PRO A 34 -8.58 -13.48 -10.46
C PRO A 34 -9.31 -12.13 -10.39
N GLY A 35 -9.22 -11.33 -11.45
CA GLY A 35 -9.84 -10.00 -11.50
C GLY A 35 -9.10 -8.90 -10.73
N LEU A 36 -7.85 -9.13 -10.29
CA LEU A 36 -7.04 -8.11 -9.63
C LEU A 36 -6.88 -6.86 -10.51
N LEU A 37 -7.27 -5.71 -9.98
CA LEU A 37 -7.05 -4.40 -10.60
C LEU A 37 -5.82 -3.72 -9.97
N HIS A 38 -5.20 -2.84 -10.73
CA HIS A 38 -4.09 -2.02 -10.27
C HIS A 38 -4.57 -0.59 -10.00
N ALA A 39 -4.04 0.03 -8.95
CA ALA A 39 -4.29 1.43 -8.62
C ALA A 39 -3.04 2.28 -8.87
N ALA A 40 -3.24 3.47 -9.41
CA ALA A 40 -2.20 4.49 -9.56
C ALA A 40 -2.70 5.80 -8.95
N PHE A 41 -1.78 6.55 -8.34
CA PHE A 41 -2.09 7.80 -7.64
C PHE A 41 -1.46 8.98 -8.37
N ALA A 42 -2.29 9.92 -8.82
CA ALA A 42 -1.83 11.24 -9.23
C ALA A 42 -1.52 12.06 -7.98
N ARG A 43 -0.28 12.58 -7.87
CA ARG A 43 0.21 13.32 -6.70
C ARG A 43 0.48 14.77 -7.05
N SER A 44 0.40 15.65 -6.05
CA SER A 44 0.76 17.05 -6.21
C SER A 44 2.23 17.19 -6.62
N ALA A 45 2.50 18.02 -7.62
CA ALA A 45 3.85 18.47 -7.96
C ALA A 45 4.33 19.65 -7.10
N HIS A 46 3.44 20.20 -6.26
CA HIS A 46 3.69 21.38 -5.43
C HIS A 46 3.71 20.98 -3.95
N GLY A 47 4.64 21.52 -3.18
CA GLY A 47 4.72 21.28 -1.73
C GLY A 47 3.52 21.84 -0.95
N HIS A 48 2.92 22.92 -1.46
CA HIS A 48 1.67 23.49 -0.95
C HIS A 48 0.95 24.23 -2.08
N ALA A 49 -0.33 23.91 -2.29
CA ALA A 49 -1.19 24.55 -3.29
C ALA A 49 -2.66 24.29 -2.97
N GLU A 50 -3.53 25.18 -3.43
CA GLU A 50 -4.97 24.95 -3.46
C GLU A 50 -5.34 24.17 -4.73
N LEU A 51 -6.08 23.07 -4.57
CA LEU A 51 -6.57 22.27 -5.69
C LEU A 51 -7.87 22.87 -6.23
N ARG A 52 -7.77 23.70 -7.27
CA ARG A 52 -8.95 24.36 -7.88
C ARG A 52 -9.84 23.42 -8.67
N HIS A 53 -9.24 22.52 -9.45
CA HIS A 53 -9.96 21.65 -10.36
C HIS A 53 -9.16 20.39 -10.71
N VAL A 54 -9.84 19.27 -11.00
CA VAL A 54 -9.25 18.02 -11.52
C VAL A 54 -10.08 17.53 -12.70
N GLU A 55 -9.52 17.63 -13.91
CA GLU A 55 -10.12 17.04 -15.11
C GLU A 55 -9.78 15.56 -15.22
N VAL A 56 -10.79 14.70 -15.25
CA VAL A 56 -10.62 13.23 -15.28
C VAL A 56 -11.22 12.56 -16.52
N GLY A 57 -11.82 13.32 -17.44
CA GLY A 57 -12.57 12.77 -18.57
C GLY A 57 -11.72 11.85 -19.46
N LEU A 58 -10.52 12.30 -19.85
CA LEU A 58 -9.61 11.49 -20.67
C LEU A 58 -9.14 10.22 -19.96
N ALA A 59 -8.84 10.31 -18.66
CA ALA A 59 -8.43 9.16 -17.87
C ALA A 59 -9.56 8.13 -17.73
N ARG A 60 -10.81 8.59 -17.51
CA ARG A 60 -11.98 7.71 -17.42
C ARG A 60 -12.30 7.02 -18.75
N ALA A 61 -12.04 7.68 -19.88
CA ALA A 61 -12.29 7.13 -21.21
C ALA A 61 -11.16 6.21 -21.73
N ALA A 62 -10.04 6.12 -21.02
CA ALA A 62 -8.90 5.33 -21.46
C ALA A 62 -9.21 3.82 -21.41
N PRO A 63 -8.82 3.04 -22.44
CA PRO A 63 -9.03 1.59 -22.45
C PRO A 63 -8.41 0.91 -21.23
N GLY A 64 -9.17 0.03 -20.57
CA GLY A 64 -8.72 -0.72 -19.39
C GLY A 64 -8.82 0.01 -18.06
N VAL A 65 -9.20 1.30 -18.04
CA VAL A 65 -9.49 2.02 -16.79
C VAL A 65 -10.86 1.59 -16.28
N VAL A 66 -10.89 1.06 -15.06
CA VAL A 66 -12.15 0.65 -14.39
C VAL A 66 -12.78 1.81 -13.63
N ALA A 67 -11.96 2.64 -12.98
CA ALA A 67 -12.44 3.80 -12.24
C ALA A 67 -11.35 4.88 -12.14
N VAL A 68 -11.78 6.14 -12.06
CA VAL A 68 -10.95 7.27 -11.62
C VAL A 68 -11.68 7.89 -10.44
N LEU A 69 -11.03 7.92 -9.27
CA LEU A 69 -11.63 8.39 -8.03
C LEU A 69 -10.95 9.69 -7.61
N THR A 70 -11.76 10.65 -7.20
CA THR A 70 -11.38 11.98 -6.70
C THR A 70 -11.92 12.19 -5.28
N ALA A 71 -11.59 13.32 -4.65
CA ALA A 71 -12.01 13.58 -3.27
C ALA A 71 -13.54 13.48 -3.07
N PRO A 72 -14.41 14.02 -3.95
CA PRO A 72 -15.86 13.83 -3.86
C PRO A 72 -16.30 12.36 -3.86
N ASP A 73 -15.65 11.49 -4.65
CA ASP A 73 -16.01 10.07 -4.73
C ASP A 73 -15.70 9.31 -3.43
N LEU A 74 -14.81 9.84 -2.58
CA LEU A 74 -14.33 9.18 -1.37
C LEU A 74 -14.87 9.82 -0.08
N ALA A 75 -15.58 10.96 -0.16
CA ALA A 75 -15.93 11.78 0.98
C ALA A 75 -16.76 11.06 2.07
N GLU A 76 -17.52 10.03 1.71
CA GLU A 76 -18.30 9.21 2.66
C GLU A 76 -17.43 8.19 3.41
N TRP A 77 -16.28 7.82 2.86
CA TRP A 77 -15.44 6.71 3.32
C TRP A 77 -14.20 7.16 4.07
N VAL A 78 -13.73 8.37 3.78
CA VAL A 78 -12.48 8.89 4.34
C VAL A 78 -12.69 10.29 4.90
N SER A 79 -12.12 10.53 6.08
CA SER A 79 -11.96 11.88 6.60
C SER A 79 -10.57 12.40 6.26
N PRO A 80 -10.42 13.70 5.92
CA PRO A 80 -9.10 14.28 5.73
C PRO A 80 -8.22 14.05 6.96
N LEU A 81 -6.97 13.64 6.73
CA LEU A 81 -5.99 13.59 7.80
C LEU A 81 -5.70 15.03 8.23
N ALA A 82 -6.31 15.48 9.32
CA ALA A 82 -6.01 16.78 9.90
C ALA A 82 -4.62 16.71 10.54
N PRO A 83 -3.59 17.38 9.99
CA PRO A 83 -2.34 17.51 10.72
C PRO A 83 -2.65 18.22 12.04
N ARG A 84 -2.12 17.72 13.16
CA ARG A 84 -2.17 18.46 14.42
C ARG A 84 -1.25 19.68 14.25
N LEU A 85 -1.84 20.83 13.92
CA LEU A 85 -1.12 22.10 13.73
C LEU A 85 -0.94 22.87 15.05
N GLU A 86 -1.47 22.35 16.16
CA GLU A 86 -1.26 22.95 17.47
C GLU A 86 0.09 22.56 18.06
N GLY A 87 0.94 23.58 18.17
CA GLY A 87 2.17 23.69 18.94
C GLY A 87 2.37 25.15 19.32
#